data_AF-A0A975K4M5-F1
#
_entry.id   AF-A0A975K4M5-F1
#
_cell.length_a   1.000
_cell.length_b   1.000
_cell.length_c   1.000
_cell.angle_alpha   90.00
_cell.angle_beta   90.00
_cell.angle_gamma   90.00
#
_symmetry.space_group_name_H-M   'P 1'
#
loop_
_entity.id
_entity.type
_entity.pdbx_description
1 polymer ?
#
loop_
_entity_poly.entity_id
_entity_poly.type
_entity_poly.pdbx_seq_one_letter_code
_entity_poly.pdbx_strand_id
1 'polypeptide(L)'
;MVGEGQDSGPFSVRRDIATGIVHVTGNGFWTMADIDRHFEKLGNSVRSARTAGARVMALVDLRGAVTQSPELVSHLADRAGAVYTEGDRIAIVVHSNLAKMQMRRVVQSAEFEMFLMPDAAEAWLMQDRPAEAGRPG
;
A
#
# COMPACT_ATOMS: atom_id res chain seq x y z
N MET A 1 -2.00 0.57 -26.48
CA MET A 1 -0.82 -0.12 -25.93
C MET A 1 0.05 0.94 -25.28
N VAL A 2 -0.17 1.21 -24.00
CA VAL A 2 0.62 2.21 -23.24
C VAL A 2 1.60 1.40 -22.40
N GLY A 3 2.88 1.50 -22.76
CA GLY A 3 3.97 0.91 -21.99
C GLY A 3 4.06 1.63 -20.66
N GLU A 4 3.70 0.93 -19.59
CA GLU A 4 3.95 1.37 -18.22
C GLU A 4 5.46 1.50 -18.03
N GLY A 5 5.91 2.69 -17.64
CA GLY A 5 7.31 2.96 -17.36
C GLY A 5 7.82 1.96 -16.33
N GLN A 6 8.85 1.22 -16.69
CA GLN A 6 9.51 0.27 -15.81
C GLN A 6 10.25 1.07 -14.73
N ASP A 7 9.56 1.31 -13.61
CA ASP A 7 10.11 1.93 -12.41
C ASP A 7 11.19 0.98 -11.87
N SER A 8 12.45 1.23 -12.22
CA SER A 8 13.59 0.34 -11.93
C SER A 8 14.07 0.42 -10.47
N GLY A 9 13.24 0.93 -9.58
CA GLY A 9 13.51 1.04 -8.15
C GLY A 9 13.01 -0.18 -7.37
N PRO A 10 13.36 -0.29 -6.07
CA PRO A 10 12.87 -1.37 -5.22
C PRO A 10 11.35 -1.31 -4.99
N PHE A 11 10.72 -0.18 -5.34
CA PHE A 11 9.29 0.03 -5.19
C PHE A 11 8.58 0.24 -6.53
N SER A 12 7.38 -0.32 -6.66
CA SER A 12 6.45 -0.03 -7.74
C SER A 12 5.07 0.36 -7.19
N VAL A 13 4.38 1.28 -7.88
CA VAL A 13 3.01 1.68 -7.55
C VAL A 13 2.16 1.59 -8.81
N ARG A 14 1.04 0.86 -8.73
CA ARG A 14 0.05 0.73 -9.80
C ARG A 14 -1.34 0.90 -9.21
N ARG A 15 -2.24 1.57 -9.94
CA ARG A 15 -3.66 1.61 -9.57
C ARG A 15 -4.45 0.69 -10.48
N ASP A 16 -5.20 -0.23 -9.90
CA ASP A 16 -6.18 -1.01 -10.64
C ASP A 16 -7.43 -0.14 -10.86
N ILE A 17 -7.84 0.00 -12.12
CA ILE A 17 -8.95 0.88 -12.51
C ILE A 17 -10.30 0.23 -12.21
N ALA A 18 -10.40 -1.10 -12.32
CA ALA A 18 -11.64 -1.83 -12.06
C ALA A 18 -11.93 -1.92 -10.56
N THR A 19 -10.88 -2.15 -9.77
CA THR A 19 -11.02 -2.31 -8.31
C THR A 19 -10.83 -0.99 -7.55
N GLY A 20 -10.12 -0.03 -8.15
CA GLY A 20 -9.70 1.20 -7.48
C GLY A 20 -8.54 1.01 -6.50
N ILE A 21 -8.07 -0.24 -6.30
CA ILE A 21 -7.02 -0.59 -5.35
C ILE A 21 -5.66 -0.07 -5.85
N VAL A 22 -4.89 0.53 -4.96
CA VAL A 22 -3.51 0.90 -5.19
C VAL A 22 -2.61 -0.27 -4.80
N HIS A 23 -2.01 -0.91 -5.80
CA HIS A 23 -1.02 -1.96 -5.60
C HIS A 23 0.36 -1.32 -5.43
N VAL A 24 0.98 -1.63 -4.31
CA VAL A 24 2.36 -1.28 -4.00
C VAL A 24 3.17 -2.56 -3.89
N THR A 25 4.36 -2.59 -4.46
CA THR A 25 5.32 -3.68 -4.23
C THR A 25 6.62 -3.10 -3.74
N GLY A 26 7.22 -3.72 -2.72
CA GLY A 26 8.55 -3.39 -2.21
C GLY A 26 9.42 -4.64 -2.19
N ASN A 27 10.57 -4.57 -2.88
CA ASN A 27 11.51 -5.69 -3.03
C ASN A 27 12.92 -5.29 -2.59
N GLY A 28 13.70 -6.28 -2.16
CA GLY A 28 15.12 -6.10 -1.85
C GLY A 28 15.38 -5.14 -0.68
N PHE A 29 16.51 -4.44 -0.76
CA PHE A 29 16.94 -3.44 0.22
C PHE A 29 16.44 -2.05 -0.15
N TRP A 30 16.13 -1.24 0.86
CA TRP A 30 15.66 0.12 0.67
C TRP A 30 16.62 1.11 1.30
N THR A 31 16.69 2.30 0.72
CA THR A 31 17.29 3.46 1.35
C THR A 31 16.21 4.44 1.81
N MET A 32 16.57 5.38 2.68
CA MET A 32 15.69 6.50 3.06
C MET A 32 15.19 7.26 1.82
N ALA A 33 16.08 7.46 0.83
CA ALA A 33 15.75 8.14 -0.42
C ALA A 33 14.78 7.33 -1.30
N ASP A 34 14.86 6.00 -1.29
CA ASP A 34 13.89 5.14 -2.00
C ASP A 34 12.51 5.25 -1.38
N ILE A 35 12.43 5.27 -0.04
CA ILE A 35 11.19 5.46 0.71
C ILE A 35 10.60 6.84 0.37
N ASP A 36 11.38 7.91 0.45
CA ASP A 36 10.89 9.26 0.17
C ASP A 36 10.35 9.40 -1.25
N ARG A 37 11.10 8.91 -2.25
CA ARG A 37 10.69 8.89 -3.66
C ARG A 37 9.41 8.08 -3.86
N HIS A 38 9.29 6.94 -3.19
CA HIS A 38 8.10 6.11 -3.25
C HIS A 38 6.88 6.86 -2.70
N PHE A 39 6.99 7.49 -1.53
CA PHE A 39 5.87 8.20 -0.91
C PHE A 39 5.47 9.48 -1.65
N GLU A 40 6.38 10.15 -2.36
CA GLU A 40 6.02 11.23 -3.28
C GLU A 40 5.11 10.74 -4.41
N LYS A 41 5.46 9.61 -5.04
CA LYS A 41 4.65 8.99 -6.11
C LYS A 41 3.32 8.46 -5.59
N LEU A 42 3.36 7.77 -4.45
CA LEU A 42 2.18 7.22 -3.80
C LEU A 42 1.22 8.33 -3.37
N GLY A 43 1.72 9.41 -2.79
CA GLY A 43 0.92 10.57 -2.36
C GLY A 43 0.12 11.20 -3.51
N ASN A 44 0.67 11.24 -4.73
CA ASN A 44 -0.06 11.70 -5.91
C ASN A 44 -1.21 10.77 -6.29
N SER A 45 -0.99 9.45 -6.21
CA SER A 45 -2.01 8.44 -6.50
C SER A 45 -3.14 8.45 -5.46
N VAL A 46 -2.76 8.53 -4.18
CA VAL A 46 -3.68 8.60 -3.03
C VAL A 46 -4.53 9.87 -3.09
N ARG A 47 -3.92 11.05 -3.32
CA ARG A 47 -4.66 12.30 -3.49
C ARG A 47 -5.66 12.21 -4.65
N SER A 48 -5.23 11.68 -5.79
CA SER A 48 -6.12 11.52 -6.94
C SER A 48 -7.29 10.57 -6.67
N ALA A 49 -7.08 9.49 -5.92
CA ALA A 49 -8.14 8.60 -5.48
C ALA A 49 -9.12 9.30 -4.52
N ARG A 50 -8.60 10.07 -3.56
CA ARG A 50 -9.41 10.80 -2.58
C ARG A 50 -10.26 11.91 -3.21
N THR A 51 -9.73 12.65 -4.19
CA THR A 51 -10.50 13.67 -4.94
C THR A 51 -11.67 13.07 -5.71
N ALA A 52 -11.60 11.80 -6.11
CA ALA A 52 -12.70 11.08 -6.75
C ALA A 52 -13.80 10.62 -5.77
N GLY A 53 -13.71 11.00 -4.49
CA GLY A 53 -14.67 10.62 -3.44
C GLY A 53 -14.53 9.18 -2.95
N ALA A 54 -13.48 8.47 -3.38
CA ALA A 54 -13.24 7.08 -2.99
C ALA A 54 -12.35 7.01 -1.74
N ARG A 55 -12.72 6.12 -0.81
CA ARG A 55 -11.83 5.60 0.23
C ARG A 55 -10.57 5.03 -0.41
N VAL A 56 -9.39 5.28 0.18
CA VAL A 56 -8.14 4.72 -0.36
C VAL A 56 -8.02 3.28 0.13
N MET A 57 -7.91 2.36 -0.83
CA MET A 57 -7.60 0.96 -0.58
C MET A 57 -6.23 0.65 -1.17
N ALA A 58 -5.32 0.12 -0.36
CA ALA A 58 -3.96 -0.20 -0.78
C ALA A 58 -3.61 -1.66 -0.47
N LEU A 59 -3.07 -2.36 -1.47
CA LEU A 59 -2.47 -3.68 -1.31
C LEU A 59 -0.96 -3.52 -1.41
N VAL A 60 -0.25 -3.75 -0.31
CA VAL A 60 1.20 -3.56 -0.18
C VAL A 60 1.88 -4.92 -0.11
N ASP A 61 2.52 -5.35 -1.19
CA ASP A 61 3.27 -6.61 -1.25
C ASP A 61 4.75 -6.40 -0.92
N LEU A 62 5.17 -6.92 0.23
CA LEU A 62 6.53 -6.85 0.74
C LEU A 62 7.15 -8.23 0.87
N ARG A 63 6.64 -9.25 0.15
CA ARG A 63 7.20 -10.61 0.21
C ARG A 63 8.62 -10.68 -0.32
N GLY A 64 8.98 -9.82 -1.28
CA GLY A 64 10.34 -9.72 -1.80
C GLY A 64 11.25 -8.81 -0.99
N ALA A 65 10.75 -8.16 0.06
CA ALA A 65 11.54 -7.29 0.93
C ALA A 65 12.43 -8.14 1.84
N VAL A 66 13.68 -7.73 2.00
CA VAL A 66 14.55 -8.30 3.05
C VAL A 66 14.30 -7.59 4.38
N THR A 67 14.81 -8.14 5.48
CA THR A 67 14.74 -7.49 6.79
C THR A 67 15.38 -6.10 6.74
N GLN A 68 14.60 -5.08 7.06
CA GLN A 68 15.05 -3.68 7.09
C GLN A 68 15.55 -3.29 8.48
N SER A 69 16.36 -2.24 8.57
CA SER A 69 16.80 -1.70 9.85
C SER A 69 15.65 -1.02 10.60
N PRO A 70 15.70 -0.95 11.95
CA PRO A 70 14.67 -0.25 12.73
C PRO A 70 14.48 1.21 12.32
N GLU A 71 15.55 1.90 11.95
CA GLU A 71 15.52 3.30 11.50
C GLU A 71 14.74 3.45 10.19
N LEU A 72 14.93 2.53 9.24
CA LEU A 72 14.16 2.50 8.00
C LEU A 72 12.69 2.16 8.23
N VAL A 73 12.40 1.26 9.16
CA VAL A 73 11.00 0.92 9.53
C VAL A 73 10.31 2.12 10.20
N SER A 74 11.02 2.88 11.04
CA SER A 74 10.49 4.10 11.64
C SER A 74 10.21 5.17 10.57
N HIS A 75 11.17 5.40 9.66
CA HIS A 75 10.96 6.35 8.56
C HIS A 75 9.79 5.95 7.66
N LEU A 76 9.68 4.66 7.34
CA LEU A 76 8.54 4.10 6.61
C LEU A 76 7.21 4.37 7.34
N ALA A 77 7.17 4.22 8.66
CA ALA A 77 6.00 4.49 9.49
C ALA A 77 5.57 5.96 9.43
N ASP A 78 6.54 6.87 9.59
CA ASP A 78 6.29 8.31 9.57
C ASP A 78 5.75 8.75 8.20
N ARG A 79 6.34 8.24 7.12
CA ARG A 79 5.87 8.54 5.76
C ARG A 79 4.51 7.93 5.46
N ALA A 80 4.24 6.72 5.94
CA ALA A 80 2.93 6.07 5.79
C ALA A 80 1.83 6.82 6.54
N GLY A 81 2.08 7.24 7.80
CA GLY A 81 1.14 8.02 8.60
C GLY A 81 0.85 9.41 8.04
N ALA A 82 1.77 9.99 7.26
CA ALA A 82 1.54 11.26 6.57
C ALA A 82 0.66 11.13 5.32
N VAL A 83 0.58 9.94 4.72
CA VAL A 83 -0.17 9.69 3.48
C VAL A 83 -1.55 9.10 3.76
N TYR A 84 -1.61 8.09 4.62
CA TYR A 84 -2.85 7.40 4.96
C TYR A 84 -3.54 8.08 6.13
N THR A 85 -4.86 8.21 6.03
CA THR A 85 -5.69 8.84 7.06
C THR A 85 -6.71 7.86 7.62
N GLU A 86 -7.43 8.30 8.66
CA GLU A 86 -8.56 7.56 9.20
C GLU A 86 -9.56 7.22 8.10
N GLY A 87 -10.06 5.99 8.13
CA GLY A 87 -10.93 5.47 7.09
C GLY A 87 -10.21 5.08 5.80
N ASP A 88 -8.88 5.08 5.69
CA ASP A 88 -8.18 4.34 4.62
C ASP A 88 -8.04 2.86 4.99
N ARG A 89 -7.76 1.99 4.01
CA ARG A 89 -7.68 0.54 4.20
C ARG A 89 -6.42 -0.04 3.56
N ILE A 90 -5.52 -0.61 4.36
CA ILE A 90 -4.22 -1.08 3.90
C ILE A 90 -4.06 -2.58 4.21
N ALA A 91 -3.97 -3.41 3.18
CA ALA A 91 -3.62 -4.81 3.32
C ALA A 91 -2.14 -5.03 2.99
N ILE A 92 -1.36 -5.53 3.94
CA ILE A 92 0.08 -5.72 3.77
C ILE A 92 0.38 -7.22 3.66
N VAL A 93 1.00 -7.65 2.58
CA VAL A 93 1.44 -9.02 2.37
C VAL A 93 2.92 -9.13 2.70
N VAL A 94 3.28 -10.05 3.59
CA VAL A 94 4.69 -10.28 3.97
C VAL A 94 5.05 -11.75 3.84
N HIS A 95 6.35 -12.04 3.68
CA HIS A 95 6.81 -13.43 3.51
C HIS A 95 6.88 -14.23 4.83
N SER A 96 6.84 -13.57 6.00
CA SER A 96 6.98 -14.24 7.30
C SER A 96 6.31 -13.50 8.46
N ASN A 97 6.00 -14.23 9.52
CA ASN A 97 5.47 -13.67 10.77
C ASN A 97 6.47 -12.77 11.50
N LEU A 98 7.79 -12.97 11.30
CA LEU A 98 8.82 -12.09 11.86
C LEU A 98 8.73 -10.69 11.24
N ALA A 99 8.53 -10.62 9.92
CA ALA A 99 8.27 -9.35 9.23
C ALA A 99 6.98 -8.68 9.75
N LYS A 100 5.91 -9.46 10.03
CA LYS A 100 4.69 -8.91 10.65
C LYS A 100 4.96 -8.20 11.97
N MET A 101 5.80 -8.78 12.84
CA MET A 101 6.08 -8.18 14.15
C MET A 101 6.79 -6.84 14.06
N GLN A 102 7.70 -6.67 13.10
CA GLN A 102 8.38 -5.39 12.86
C GLN A 102 7.42 -4.35 12.26
N MET A 103 6.53 -4.77 11.37
CA MET A 103 5.61 -3.87 10.65
C MET A 103 4.36 -3.45 11.43
N ARG A 104 4.03 -4.10 12.54
CA ARG A 104 2.89 -3.70 13.40
C ARG A 104 2.91 -2.25 13.87
N ARG A 105 4.07 -1.60 13.84
CA ARG A 105 4.23 -0.20 14.29
C ARG A 105 4.07 0.83 13.17
N VAL A 106 3.91 0.40 11.92
CA VAL A 106 4.07 1.26 10.73
C VAL A 106 2.83 2.09 10.41
N VAL A 107 1.63 1.58 10.66
CA VAL A 107 0.39 2.30 10.38
C VAL A 107 -0.48 2.26 11.61
N GLN A 108 -0.74 3.40 12.23
CA GLN A 108 -1.64 3.50 13.39
C GLN A 108 -2.91 4.30 13.09
N SER A 109 -2.86 5.17 12.07
CA SER A 109 -3.93 6.11 11.73
C SER A 109 -4.95 5.57 10.73
N ALA A 110 -4.76 4.37 10.21
CA ALA A 110 -5.64 3.74 9.24
C ALA A 110 -5.91 2.27 9.59
N GLU A 111 -6.97 1.70 9.03
CA GLU A 111 -7.25 0.27 9.18
C GLU A 111 -6.21 -0.52 8.38
N PHE A 112 -5.39 -1.29 9.08
CA PHE A 112 -4.40 -2.14 8.43
C PHE A 112 -4.48 -3.58 8.92
N GLU A 113 -4.26 -4.51 8.00
CA GLU A 113 -4.15 -5.92 8.32
C GLU A 113 -3.02 -6.58 7.53
N MET A 114 -2.38 -7.58 8.12
CA MET A 114 -1.22 -8.25 7.53
C MET A 114 -1.51 -9.70 7.17
N PHE A 115 -1.22 -10.05 5.93
CA PHE A 115 -1.49 -11.33 5.33
C PHE A 115 -0.19 -12.04 4.93
N LEU A 116 -0.25 -13.36 4.81
CA LEU A 116 0.82 -14.16 4.19
C LEU A 116 0.48 -14.49 2.73
N MET A 117 -0.80 -14.44 2.37
CA MET A 117 -1.33 -14.79 1.06
C MET A 117 -1.93 -13.54 0.40
N PRO A 118 -1.52 -13.20 -0.84
CA PRO A 118 -2.09 -12.08 -1.58
C PRO A 118 -3.62 -12.15 -1.73
N ASP A 119 -4.15 -13.32 -2.06
CA ASP A 119 -5.59 -13.49 -2.30
C ASP A 119 -6.43 -13.16 -1.06
N ALA A 120 -5.92 -13.46 0.14
CA ALA A 120 -6.58 -13.13 1.40
C ALA A 120 -6.56 -11.61 1.66
N ALA A 121 -5.45 -10.93 1.32
CA ALA A 121 -5.33 -9.49 1.43
C ALA A 121 -6.31 -8.77 0.49
N GLU A 122 -6.41 -9.24 -0.75
CA GLU A 122 -7.34 -8.70 -1.74
C GLU A 122 -8.79 -8.93 -1.33
N ALA A 123 -9.15 -10.15 -0.93
CA ALA A 123 -10.49 -10.47 -0.45
C ALA A 123 -10.89 -9.57 0.73
N TRP A 124 -9.98 -9.35 1.68
CA TRP A 124 -10.22 -8.44 2.79
C TRP A 124 -10.51 -7.02 2.32
N LEU A 125 -9.70 -6.46 1.39
CA LEU A 125 -9.95 -5.12 0.84
C LEU A 125 -11.33 -5.01 0.17
N MET A 126 -11.74 -6.05 -0.56
CA MET A 126 -13.01 -6.08 -1.28
C MET A 126 -14.24 -6.22 -0.38
N GLN A 127 -14.11 -6.81 0.82
CA GLN A 127 -15.24 -7.02 1.75
C GLN A 127 -15.91 -5.72 2.20
N ASP A 128 -15.17 -4.62 2.23
CA ASP A 128 -15.66 -3.32 2.70
C ASP A 128 -15.75 -2.29 1.57
N ARG A 129 -15.67 -2.76 0.31
CA ARG A 129 -16.10 -1.92 -0.80
C ARG A 129 -17.60 -1.68 -0.58
N PRO A 130 -18.06 -0.44 -0.35
CA PRO A 130 -19.49 -0.18 -0.35
C PRO A 130 -19.99 -0.67 -1.70
N ALA A 131 -20.98 -1.58 -1.68
CA ALA A 131 -21.59 -2.12 -2.88
C ALA A 131 -21.81 -0.94 -3.82
N GLU A 132 -21.13 -0.99 -4.97
CA GLU A 132 -21.13 0.08 -5.96
C GLU A 132 -22.57 0.57 -6.07
N ALA A 133 -22.86 1.79 -5.60
CA ALA A 133 -24.22 2.28 -5.51
C ALA A 133 -24.78 2.16 -6.92
N GLY A 134 -25.68 1.18 -7.09
CA GLY A 134 -26.14 0.76 -8.40
C GLY A 134 -26.56 2.01 -9.15
N ARG A 135 -25.91 2.29 -10.29
CA ARG A 135 -26.44 3.29 -11.20
C ARG A 135 -27.85 2.82 -11.54
N PRO A 136 -28.91 3.55 -11.16
CA PRO A 136 -30.20 3.29 -11.76
C PRO A 136 -30.07 3.77 -13.22
N GLY A 137 -30.08 2.82 -14.14
CA GLY A 137 -30.45 3.07 -15.52
C GLY A 137 -31.95 3.13 -15.65
#